data_AF-A0A4R2N3B3-F1
#
_entry.id   AF-A0A4R2N3B3-F1
#
_cell.length_a   1.000
_cell.length_b   1.000
_cell.length_c   1.000
_cell.angle_alpha   90.00
_cell.angle_beta   90.00
_cell.angle_gamma   90.00
#
_symmetry.space_group_name_H-M   'P 1'
#
loop_
_entity.id
_entity.type
_entity.pdbx_description
1 polymer ?
#
loop_
_entity_poly.entity_id
_entity_poly.type
_entity_poly.pdbx_seq_one_letter_code
_entity_poly.pdbx_strand_id
1 'polypeptide(L)'
;MRYLKSSLFLASVALITGCAELRAINDKVGEIAGQINSGVYGSGSSNTKVNHNGVTIHRKNDSFTSRQNIDHLFVNIRRKFGFRPVETGDRAGKVYHTVPGTLYHVSGFFGHDEDSRGVSLGDNYLEVILEKASSKSVSISWEASGSERWVKQAESKLKKVIKN
;
A
#
# COMPACT_ATOMS: atom_id res chain seq x y z
N MET A 1 72.71 -5.99 6.40
CA MET A 1 72.50 -5.75 7.85
C MET A 1 71.97 -4.33 7.99
N ARG A 2 70.66 -4.15 8.22
CA ARG A 2 70.02 -3.71 9.50
C ARG A 2 70.53 -2.31 9.94
N TYR A 3 69.72 -1.30 10.30
CA TYR A 3 68.55 -1.30 11.19
C TYR A 3 67.64 -0.07 10.96
N LEU A 4 66.34 -0.27 11.23
CA LEU A 4 65.29 0.76 11.44
C LEU A 4 65.67 1.80 12.51
N LYS A 5 65.00 2.97 12.49
CA LYS A 5 64.35 3.57 13.68
C LYS A 5 63.44 4.78 13.36
N SER A 6 62.23 4.74 13.92
CA SER A 6 61.30 5.82 14.35
C SER A 6 60.75 6.77 13.28
N SER A 7 59.46 6.77 12.90
CA SER A 7 58.23 7.03 13.68
C SER A 7 58.25 8.35 14.45
N LEU A 8 57.63 9.41 13.91
CA LEU A 8 56.41 10.03 14.47
C LEU A 8 55.98 11.31 13.70
N PHE A 9 54.67 11.40 13.42
CA PHE A 9 53.80 12.58 13.53
C PHE A 9 53.86 13.75 12.52
N LEU A 10 52.74 13.91 11.78
CA LEU A 10 51.86 15.10 11.67
C LEU A 10 51.22 15.10 10.26
N ALA A 11 50.08 14.44 10.07
CA ALA A 11 48.73 14.98 10.31
C ALA A 11 48.50 16.32 9.61
N SER A 12 47.89 16.29 8.40
CA SER A 12 46.81 17.19 7.96
C SER A 12 46.76 17.29 6.42
N VAL A 13 45.93 16.47 5.76
CA VAL A 13 45.00 16.91 4.70
C VAL A 13 43.83 15.91 4.68
N ALA A 14 43.02 15.96 5.73
CA ALA A 14 41.70 15.36 5.74
C ALA A 14 40.71 16.41 5.25
N LEU A 15 40.47 16.50 3.94
CA LEU A 15 39.30 17.21 3.36
C LEU A 15 39.01 16.67 1.95
N ILE A 16 38.68 15.37 1.85
CA ILE A 16 37.85 14.85 0.76
C ILE A 16 36.72 14.05 1.40
N THR A 17 35.94 14.73 2.24
CA THR A 17 34.66 14.23 2.74
C THR A 17 33.58 15.16 2.18
N GLY A 18 33.37 15.06 0.87
CA GLY A 18 32.35 15.82 0.16
C GLY A 18 31.79 14.97 -0.96
N CYS A 19 30.51 14.66 -0.86
CA CYS A 19 29.63 14.12 -1.92
C CYS A 19 29.53 12.60 -2.09
N ALA A 20 29.88 11.77 -1.10
CA ALA A 20 29.46 10.36 -1.10
C ALA A 20 28.23 10.09 -0.21
N GLU A 21 28.00 10.89 0.82
CA GLU A 21 27.02 10.56 1.87
C GLU A 21 25.58 11.04 1.62
N LEU A 22 25.31 11.79 0.54
CA LEU A 22 23.95 12.17 0.17
C LEU A 22 23.21 11.13 -0.69
N ARG A 23 23.90 10.07 -1.16
CA ARG A 23 23.25 8.93 -1.85
C ARG A 23 22.78 7.84 -0.89
N ALA A 24 23.49 7.64 0.23
CA ALA A 24 23.17 6.62 1.22
C ALA A 24 21.83 6.85 1.96
N ILE A 25 21.34 8.09 2.02
CA ILE A 25 20.02 8.39 2.58
C ILE A 25 18.90 8.02 1.60
N ASN A 26 19.11 8.16 0.28
CA ASN A 26 18.13 7.77 -0.73
C ASN A 26 18.05 6.24 -0.88
N ASP A 27 19.19 5.56 -0.75
CA ASP A 27 19.24 4.09 -0.78
C ASP A 27 18.55 3.46 0.45
N LYS A 28 18.68 4.08 1.63
CA LYS A 28 17.96 3.63 2.84
C LYS A 28 16.45 3.87 2.79
N VAL A 29 15.99 4.97 2.17
CA VAL A 29 14.55 5.20 1.96
C VAL A 29 14.01 4.22 0.89
N GLY A 30 14.80 3.89 -0.12
CA GLY A 30 14.50 2.86 -1.11
C GLY A 30 14.39 1.44 -0.51
N GLU A 31 15.24 1.08 0.44
CA GLU A 31 15.17 -0.20 1.16
C GLU A 31 14.01 -0.25 2.17
N ILE A 32 13.68 0.85 2.85
CA ILE A 32 12.51 0.91 3.76
C ILE A 32 11.20 0.80 2.95
N ALA A 33 11.14 1.37 1.74
CA ALA A 33 10.05 1.14 0.80
C ALA A 33 10.05 -0.31 0.27
N GLY A 34 11.22 -0.92 0.08
CA GLY A 34 11.37 -2.33 -0.34
C GLY A 34 10.99 -3.37 0.72
N GLN A 35 11.18 -3.07 2.01
CA GLN A 35 10.87 -3.99 3.11
C GLN A 35 9.40 -3.96 3.54
N ILE A 36 8.71 -2.83 3.36
CA ILE A 36 7.23 -2.79 3.47
C ILE A 36 6.61 -3.52 2.26
N ASN A 37 7.28 -3.52 1.11
CA ASN A 37 6.86 -4.21 -0.12
C ASN A 37 7.04 -5.74 -0.11
N SER A 38 7.80 -6.32 0.83
CA SER A 38 8.06 -7.77 0.85
C SER A 38 7.23 -8.56 1.87
N GLY A 39 6.55 -7.90 2.81
CA GLY A 39 5.69 -8.56 3.80
C GLY A 39 4.23 -8.78 3.37
N VAL A 40 3.77 -8.08 2.32
CA VAL A 40 2.33 -8.01 1.95
C VAL A 40 2.06 -8.48 0.51
N TYR A 41 3.06 -8.52 -0.37
CA TYR A 41 2.86 -8.73 -1.80
C TYR A 41 2.96 -10.21 -2.20
N GLY A 42 2.02 -11.01 -1.70
CA GLY A 42 1.64 -12.27 -2.33
C GLY A 42 0.81 -11.97 -3.58
N SER A 43 1.47 -11.79 -4.73
CA SER A 43 0.81 -11.66 -6.04
C SER A 43 0.16 -13.00 -6.44
N GLY A 44 -1.01 -13.27 -5.89
CA GLY A 44 -1.90 -14.36 -6.27
C GLY A 44 -3.28 -14.09 -5.70
N SER A 45 -4.33 -14.17 -6.53
CA SER A 45 -5.71 -14.03 -6.06
C SER A 45 -5.97 -15.08 -4.99
N SER A 46 -5.97 -14.69 -3.72
CA SER A 46 -6.21 -15.59 -2.60
C SER A 46 -7.58 -15.32 -1.99
N ASN A 47 -8.32 -16.40 -1.76
CA ASN A 47 -9.60 -16.36 -1.06
C ASN A 47 -9.42 -17.13 0.25
N THR A 48 -9.57 -16.45 1.37
CA THR A 48 -9.55 -17.10 2.69
C THR A 48 -10.88 -16.92 3.40
N LYS A 49 -11.27 -17.94 4.15
CA LYS A 49 -12.46 -17.94 5.01
C LYS A 49 -11.98 -18.10 6.44
N VAL A 50 -12.28 -17.13 7.28
CA VAL A 50 -11.96 -17.18 8.71
C VAL A 50 -13.26 -17.32 9.48
N ASN A 51 -13.39 -18.36 10.30
CA ASN A 51 -14.53 -18.49 11.20
C ASN A 51 -14.18 -17.78 12.52
N HIS A 52 -14.89 -16.71 12.83
CA HIS A 52 -14.76 -15.98 14.10
C HIS A 52 -16.10 -15.99 14.81
N ASN A 53 -16.17 -16.60 16.00
CA ASN A 53 -17.41 -16.71 16.80
C ASN A 53 -18.62 -17.28 16.02
N GLY A 54 -18.40 -18.23 15.10
CA GLY A 54 -19.45 -18.84 14.28
C GLY A 54 -19.79 -18.05 13.00
N VAL A 55 -19.14 -16.91 12.77
CA VAL A 55 -19.30 -16.05 11.59
C VAL A 55 -18.17 -16.32 10.60
N THR A 56 -18.51 -16.56 9.34
CA THR A 56 -17.50 -16.72 8.27
C THR A 56 -17.17 -15.37 7.65
N ILE A 57 -15.96 -14.88 7.92
CA ILE A 57 -15.39 -13.69 7.28
C ILE A 57 -14.68 -14.14 6.01
N HIS A 58 -15.06 -13.55 4.88
CA HIS A 58 -14.43 -13.74 3.59
C HIS A 58 -13.36 -12.69 3.41
N ARG A 59 -12.16 -13.08 2.98
CA ARG A 59 -11.10 -12.17 2.56
C ARG A 59 -10.68 -12.54 1.15
N LYS A 60 -10.57 -11.53 0.30
CA LYS A 60 -10.09 -11.66 -1.07
C LYS A 60 -9.12 -10.55 -1.38
N ASN A 61 -7.99 -10.91 -1.98
CA ASN A 61 -7.08 -9.97 -2.61
C ASN A 61 -6.89 -10.34 -4.07
N ASP A 62 -6.58 -9.34 -4.90
CA ASP A 62 -6.23 -9.53 -6.30
C ASP A 62 -5.50 -8.26 -6.81
N SER A 63 -5.02 -8.32 -8.05
CA SER A 63 -4.37 -7.17 -8.68
C SER A 63 -4.82 -7.00 -10.14
N PHE A 64 -4.76 -5.76 -10.61
CA PHE A 64 -5.04 -5.38 -11.99
C PHE A 64 -3.92 -4.49 -12.52
N THR A 65 -3.76 -4.48 -13.83
CA THR A 65 -2.93 -3.49 -14.53
C THR A 65 -3.81 -2.61 -15.40
N SER A 66 -3.62 -1.29 -15.33
CA SER A 66 -4.30 -0.32 -16.18
C SER A 66 -3.30 0.55 -16.93
N ARG A 67 -3.68 1.02 -18.12
CA ARG A 67 -2.92 2.01 -18.91
C ARG A 67 -3.39 3.45 -18.66
N GLN A 68 -4.37 3.64 -17.78
CA GLN A 68 -4.88 4.96 -17.46
C GLN A 68 -3.88 5.77 -16.63
N ASN A 69 -4.09 7.08 -16.59
CA ASN A 69 -3.39 7.96 -15.66
C ASN A 69 -3.74 7.59 -14.20
N ILE A 70 -2.71 7.50 -13.35
CA ILE A 70 -2.83 7.07 -11.95
C ILE A 70 -3.70 8.03 -11.12
N ASP A 71 -3.59 9.34 -11.36
CA ASP A 71 -4.33 10.35 -10.61
C ASP A 71 -5.83 10.27 -10.93
N HIS A 72 -6.17 10.02 -12.20
CA HIS A 72 -7.55 9.81 -12.64
C HIS A 72 -8.16 8.54 -12.02
N LEU A 73 -7.41 7.43 -12.02
CA LEU A 73 -7.82 6.19 -11.34
C LEU A 73 -8.05 6.42 -9.85
N PHE A 74 -7.12 7.10 -9.18
CA PHE A 74 -7.25 7.44 -7.77
C PHE A 74 -8.51 8.25 -7.50
N VAL A 75 -8.76 9.32 -8.26
CA VAL A 75 -9.95 10.17 -8.09
C VAL A 75 -11.24 9.36 -8.27
N ASN A 76 -11.28 8.47 -9.27
CA ASN A 76 -12.47 7.63 -9.50
C ASN A 76 -12.70 6.63 -8.38
N ILE A 77 -11.65 5.95 -7.89
CA ILE A 77 -11.74 5.01 -6.76
C ILE A 77 -12.16 5.76 -5.49
N ARG A 78 -11.50 6.89 -5.19
CA ARG A 78 -11.82 7.78 -4.08
C ARG A 78 -13.30 8.16 -4.08
N ARG A 79 -13.81 8.68 -5.20
CA ARG A 79 -15.22 9.08 -5.35
C ARG A 79 -16.17 7.90 -5.24
N LYS A 80 -15.81 6.75 -5.83
CA LYS A 80 -16.67 5.55 -5.85
C LYS A 80 -16.89 4.97 -4.46
N PHE A 81 -15.88 5.01 -3.61
CA PHE A 81 -15.90 4.41 -2.26
C PHE A 81 -16.02 5.44 -1.13
N GLY A 82 -15.91 6.74 -1.44
CA GLY A 82 -16.08 7.81 -0.46
C GLY A 82 -14.88 7.98 0.48
N PHE A 83 -13.66 7.66 0.02
CA PHE A 83 -12.44 7.87 0.81
C PHE A 83 -12.16 9.36 1.04
N ARG A 84 -11.75 9.70 2.26
CA ARG A 84 -11.44 11.07 2.71
C ARG A 84 -9.95 11.18 3.10
N PRO A 85 -9.36 12.39 3.07
CA PRO A 85 -7.98 12.56 3.55
C PRO A 85 -7.84 12.17 5.02
N VAL A 86 -6.67 11.66 5.41
CA VAL A 86 -6.35 11.28 6.81
C VAL A 86 -6.54 12.48 7.77
N GLU A 87 -6.25 13.68 7.31
CA GLU A 87 -6.33 14.92 8.10
C GLU A 87 -7.76 15.36 8.45
N THR A 88 -8.79 14.73 7.87
CA THR A 88 -10.18 15.24 7.95
C THR A 88 -10.86 14.99 9.32
N GLY A 89 -10.12 14.57 10.36
CA GLY A 89 -10.57 14.53 11.77
C GLY A 89 -11.73 13.58 12.09
N ASP A 90 -12.40 13.01 11.09
CA ASP A 90 -13.61 12.22 11.27
C ASP A 90 -13.32 10.73 11.29
N ARG A 91 -13.83 10.13 12.36
CA ARG A 91 -14.05 8.72 12.73
C ARG A 91 -14.60 7.78 11.62
N ALA A 92 -14.58 8.16 10.35
CA ALA A 92 -15.19 7.42 9.25
C ALA A 92 -14.38 6.19 8.80
N GLY A 93 -13.16 5.99 9.30
CA GLY A 93 -12.32 4.83 9.01
C GLY A 93 -11.88 4.68 7.54
N LYS A 94 -12.33 5.54 6.63
CA LYS A 94 -12.05 5.54 5.18
C LYS A 94 -11.08 6.65 4.81
N VAL A 95 -9.80 6.32 4.81
CA VAL A 95 -8.69 7.26 4.70
C VAL A 95 -7.87 7.04 3.44
N TYR A 96 -7.01 8.01 3.11
CA TYR A 96 -6.01 7.84 2.06
C TYR A 96 -4.66 8.47 2.42
N HIS A 97 -3.59 7.84 1.93
CA HIS A 97 -2.22 8.36 1.91
C HIS A 97 -1.76 8.47 0.45
N THR A 98 -1.10 9.57 0.10
CA THR A 98 -0.72 9.82 -1.31
C THR A 98 0.69 10.35 -1.44
N VAL A 99 1.42 9.81 -2.41
CA VAL A 99 2.54 10.47 -3.08
C VAL A 99 2.07 10.74 -4.51
N PRO A 100 1.61 11.96 -4.82
CA PRO A 100 0.98 12.26 -6.10
C PRO A 100 1.81 11.81 -7.31
N GLY A 101 1.15 11.18 -8.29
CA GLY A 101 1.79 10.66 -9.50
C GLY A 101 2.60 9.36 -9.35
N THR A 102 2.76 8.85 -8.12
CA THR A 102 3.60 7.66 -7.84
C THR A 102 2.84 6.57 -7.11
N LEU A 103 2.23 6.90 -5.96
CA LEU A 103 1.60 5.96 -5.06
C LEU A 103 0.34 6.58 -4.46
N TYR A 104 -0.77 5.85 -4.54
CA TYR A 104 -2.00 6.19 -3.82
C TYR A 104 -2.45 4.98 -3.03
N HIS A 105 -2.64 5.15 -1.73
CA HIS A 105 -3.14 4.11 -0.85
C HIS A 105 -4.44 4.61 -0.23
N VAL A 106 -5.54 3.89 -0.44
CA VAL A 106 -6.83 4.14 0.19
C VAL A 106 -7.24 2.92 1.00
N SER A 107 -7.76 3.11 2.20
CA SER A 107 -8.21 2.00 3.04
C SER A 107 -9.36 2.41 3.95
N GLY A 108 -10.23 1.45 4.29
CA GLY A 108 -11.20 1.68 5.34
C GLY A 108 -12.36 0.72 5.49
N PHE A 109 -13.16 1.02 6.51
CA PHE A 109 -14.33 0.23 6.91
C PHE A 109 -15.65 0.78 6.34
N PHE A 110 -16.56 -0.10 5.99
CA PHE A 110 -17.81 0.16 5.27
C PHE A 110 -19.05 -0.34 6.04
N GLY A 111 -18.95 -0.39 7.38
CA GLY A 111 -19.96 -0.99 8.25
C GLY A 111 -19.86 -2.52 8.25
N HIS A 112 -20.92 -3.20 8.64
CA HIS A 112 -21.02 -4.67 8.64
C HIS A 112 -22.31 -5.10 7.94
N ASP A 113 -22.31 -6.31 7.40
CA ASP A 113 -23.56 -6.97 7.00
C ASP A 113 -24.14 -7.74 8.19
N GLU A 114 -25.45 -7.96 8.22
CA GLU A 114 -26.11 -8.80 9.22
C GLU A 114 -26.87 -9.94 8.53
N ASP A 115 -26.98 -11.08 9.20
CA ASP A 115 -27.88 -12.16 8.78
C ASP A 115 -29.35 -11.84 9.08
N SER A 116 -30.27 -12.74 8.70
CA SER A 116 -31.71 -12.56 8.94
C SER A 116 -32.11 -12.51 10.42
N ARG A 117 -31.19 -12.79 11.34
CA ARG A 117 -31.38 -12.78 12.80
C ARG A 117 -30.70 -11.57 13.45
N GLY A 118 -30.11 -10.67 12.66
CA GLY A 118 -29.37 -9.50 13.15
C GLY A 118 -27.96 -9.82 13.64
N VAL A 119 -27.40 -10.98 13.30
CA VAL A 119 -26.02 -11.33 13.68
C VAL A 119 -25.05 -10.69 12.70
N SER A 120 -24.11 -9.89 13.20
CA SER A 120 -23.06 -9.28 12.38
C SER A 120 -22.20 -10.33 11.68
N LEU A 121 -22.00 -10.14 10.38
CA LEU A 121 -21.20 -10.98 9.49
C LEU A 121 -19.74 -10.51 9.38
N GLY A 122 -19.31 -9.68 10.34
CA GLY A 122 -17.99 -9.06 10.38
C GLY A 122 -17.96 -7.73 9.63
N ASP A 123 -16.99 -6.90 10.00
CA ASP A 123 -16.80 -5.59 9.39
C ASP A 123 -16.32 -5.71 7.95
N ASN A 124 -16.97 -4.93 7.09
CA ASN A 124 -16.65 -4.78 5.70
C ASN A 124 -15.45 -3.83 5.59
N TYR A 125 -14.33 -4.32 5.08
CA TYR A 125 -13.10 -3.57 4.86
C TYR A 125 -12.73 -3.59 3.38
N LEU A 126 -12.08 -2.53 2.93
CA LEU A 126 -11.45 -2.44 1.60
C LEU A 126 -10.17 -1.63 1.70
N GLU A 127 -9.11 -2.16 1.12
CA GLU A 127 -7.85 -1.50 0.84
C GLU A 127 -7.57 -1.55 -0.66
N VAL A 128 -7.06 -0.44 -1.21
CA VAL A 128 -6.62 -0.35 -2.60
C VAL A 128 -5.34 0.48 -2.67
N ILE A 129 -4.35 -0.08 -3.34
CA ILE A 129 -3.06 0.54 -3.57
C ILE A 129 -2.89 0.70 -5.08
N LEU A 130 -2.58 1.91 -5.52
CA LEU A 130 -2.25 2.24 -6.89
C LEU A 130 -0.78 2.63 -6.93
N GLU A 131 -0.03 1.93 -7.77
CA GLU A 131 1.39 2.14 -7.95
C GLU A 131 1.71 2.33 -9.42
N LYS A 132 2.58 3.29 -9.71
CA LYS A 132 3.11 3.45 -11.07
C LYS A 132 4.04 2.27 -11.39
N ALA A 133 3.51 1.28 -12.12
CA ALA A 133 4.27 0.10 -12.55
C ALA A 133 5.26 0.45 -13.68
N SER A 134 4.90 1.39 -14.55
CA SER A 134 5.80 1.94 -15.58
C SER A 134 5.37 3.35 -15.98
N SER A 135 6.07 3.97 -16.94
CA SER A 135 5.64 5.26 -17.52
C SER A 135 4.26 5.21 -18.18
N LYS A 136 3.77 4.02 -18.54
CA LYS A 136 2.50 3.82 -19.28
C LYS A 136 1.53 2.87 -18.59
N SER A 137 1.84 2.42 -17.37
CA SER A 137 0.99 1.47 -16.65
C SER A 137 0.96 1.73 -15.16
N VAL A 138 -0.19 1.43 -14.58
CA VAL A 138 -0.49 1.50 -13.16
C VAL A 138 -0.85 0.09 -12.71
N SER A 139 -0.19 -0.37 -11.66
CA SER A 139 -0.60 -1.55 -10.89
C SER A 139 -1.64 -1.12 -9.88
N ILE A 140 -2.74 -1.87 -9.79
CA ILE A 140 -3.79 -1.67 -8.80
C ILE A 140 -3.90 -2.97 -8.01
N SER A 141 -3.35 -3.02 -6.80
CA SER A 141 -3.59 -4.10 -5.85
C SER A 141 -4.74 -3.72 -4.92
N TRP A 142 -5.55 -4.71 -4.54
CA TRP A 142 -6.65 -4.48 -3.61
C TRP A 142 -6.90 -5.69 -2.74
N GLU A 143 -7.52 -5.42 -1.60
CA GLU A 143 -7.96 -6.42 -0.66
C GLU A 143 -9.30 -6.00 -0.05
N ALA A 144 -10.25 -6.92 -0.01
CA ALA A 144 -11.49 -6.73 0.72
C ALA A 144 -11.70 -7.87 1.72
N SER A 145 -12.23 -7.52 2.89
CA SER A 145 -12.73 -8.51 3.85
C SER A 145 -14.12 -8.16 4.37
N GLY A 146 -14.87 -9.15 4.82
CA GLY A 146 -16.22 -8.98 5.37
C GLY A 146 -17.14 -10.10 4.89
N SER A 147 -18.41 -9.78 4.64
CA SER A 147 -19.35 -10.76 4.09
C SER A 147 -18.99 -11.15 2.65
N GLU A 148 -19.42 -12.33 2.20
CA GLU A 148 -19.25 -12.75 0.79
C GLU A 148 -19.88 -11.74 -0.18
N ARG A 149 -21.06 -11.22 0.20
CA ARG A 149 -21.80 -10.24 -0.59
C ARG A 149 -21.00 -8.95 -0.73
N TRP A 150 -20.42 -8.46 0.36
CA TRP A 150 -19.58 -7.27 0.37
C TRP A 150 -18.37 -7.45 -0.54
N VAL A 151 -17.61 -8.54 -0.37
CA VAL A 151 -16.38 -8.79 -1.14
C VAL A 151 -16.67 -8.82 -2.64
N LYS A 152 -17.73 -9.51 -3.07
CA LYS A 152 -18.16 -9.53 -4.48
C LYS A 152 -18.56 -8.15 -5.00
N GLN A 153 -19.25 -7.35 -4.18
CA GLN A 153 -19.62 -5.99 -4.55
C GLN A 153 -18.41 -5.05 -4.68
N ALA A 154 -17.46 -5.13 -3.75
CA ALA A 154 -16.23 -4.34 -3.77
C ALA A 154 -15.42 -4.62 -5.04
N GLU A 155 -15.18 -5.89 -5.35
CA GLU A 155 -14.51 -6.32 -6.58
C GLU A 155 -15.23 -5.82 -7.84
N SER A 156 -16.55 -6.00 -7.92
CA SER A 156 -17.34 -5.56 -9.07
C SER A 156 -17.26 -4.04 -9.28
N LYS A 157 -17.33 -3.27 -8.19
CA LYS A 157 -17.20 -1.80 -8.23
C LYS A 157 -15.80 -1.39 -8.67
N LEU A 158 -14.74 -2.03 -8.17
CA LEU A 158 -13.35 -1.77 -8.59
C LEU A 158 -13.16 -2.07 -10.08
N LYS A 159 -13.58 -3.24 -10.55
CA LYS A 159 -13.49 -3.62 -11.96
C LYS A 159 -14.19 -2.63 -12.90
N LYS A 160 -15.33 -2.07 -12.49
CA LYS A 160 -16.04 -1.03 -13.25
C LYS A 160 -15.25 0.28 -13.31
N VAL A 161 -14.59 0.67 -12.23
CA VAL A 161 -13.75 1.88 -12.20
C VAL A 161 -12.50 1.74 -13.06
N ILE A 162 -11.89 0.55 -13.09
CA ILE A 162 -10.63 0.30 -13.82
C ILE A 162 -10.85 0.12 -15.33
N LYS A 163 -12.02 -0.38 -15.75
CA LYS A 163 -12.35 -0.64 -17.16
C LYS A 163 -12.90 0.59 -17.91
N ASN A 164 -13.43 1.57 -17.19
CA ASN A 164 -13.89 2.85 -17.76
C ASN A 164 -12.70 3.77 -17.97
#